data_AF-X0V0S5-F1
#
_entry.id   AF-X0V0S5-F1
#
_cell.length_a   1.000
_cell.length_b   1.000
_cell.length_c   1.000
_cell.angle_alpha   90.00
_cell.angle_beta   90.00
_cell.angle_gamma   90.00
#
_symmetry.space_group_name_H-M   'P 1'
#
loop_
_entity.id
_entity.type
_entity.pdbx_description
1 polymer ?
#
loop_
_entity_poly.entity_id
_entity_poly.type
_entity_poly.pdbx_seq_one_letter_code
_entity_poly.pdbx_strand_id
1 'polypeptide(L)'
;TSRLAKEERTMSILPLFITFVSSVLGAVILFSILIPDFPWWIIGPFALFWSLLFSLIDIRAIGTTGFRVDPPYVREGLIIWTRPKNISIWFAPWPVALGSSGWVQNFKTAELVGCAPRSLIVAYLLAYPVGMVANLLFVSIFWSIAPIPSAMYPYAEVILPVWANNLCIWIAASLPNASKEATQLVEQLFNIKWMLSTFGIFTAVYIFGRAFKRLELSVIGLAVGMVMPLPFAVSLFTGGLIAKYVRRRTGPEWFSVNRNIIVKGEFRP
;
A
#
# COMPACT_ATOMS: atom_id res chain seq x y z
N THR A 1 -11.72 5.80 -39.43
CA THR A 1 -10.87 4.61 -39.20
C THR A 1 -9.37 4.92 -39.06
N SER A 2 -8.86 6.13 -39.33
CA SER A 2 -7.42 6.44 -39.23
C SER A 2 -6.94 7.10 -37.91
N ARG A 3 -7.85 7.54 -37.02
CA ARG A 3 -7.46 8.14 -35.72
C ARG A 3 -7.26 7.14 -34.58
N LEU A 4 -7.88 5.95 -34.65
CA LEU A 4 -7.77 4.90 -33.62
C LEU A 4 -6.49 4.05 -33.77
N ALA A 5 -5.84 4.08 -34.94
CA ALA A 5 -4.62 3.31 -35.19
C ALA A 5 -3.33 3.99 -34.67
N LYS A 6 -3.42 5.21 -34.13
CA LYS A 6 -2.25 5.98 -33.65
C LYS A 6 -2.00 5.82 -32.15
N GLU A 7 -2.79 5.00 -31.46
CA GLU A 7 -2.94 5.02 -29.99
C GLU A 7 -2.17 3.95 -29.23
N GLU A 8 -1.48 3.02 -29.90
CA GLU A 8 -0.52 2.12 -29.24
C GLU A 8 0.91 2.59 -29.51
N ARG A 9 1.25 3.79 -29.02
CA ARG A 9 2.67 4.12 -28.88
C ARG A 9 3.19 3.39 -27.64
N THR A 10 3.49 2.11 -27.80
CA THR A 10 4.20 1.30 -26.81
C THR A 10 5.49 2.02 -26.46
N MET A 11 5.51 2.73 -25.33
CA MET A 11 6.76 3.25 -24.80
C MET A 11 7.64 2.03 -24.57
N SER A 12 8.85 2.05 -25.13
CA SER A 12 9.81 0.96 -24.89
C SER A 12 9.93 0.74 -23.39
N ILE A 13 9.97 -0.52 -22.96
CA ILE A 13 10.08 -0.87 -21.54
C ILE A 13 11.41 -0.37 -20.93
N LEU A 14 12.41 -0.17 -21.80
CA LEU A 14 13.76 0.23 -21.40
C LEU A 14 13.82 1.58 -20.69
N PRO A 15 13.30 2.71 -21.23
CA PRO A 15 13.27 3.98 -20.52
C PRO A 15 12.50 3.92 -19.20
N LEU A 16 11.38 3.18 -19.14
CA LEU A 16 10.62 3.01 -17.89
C LEU A 16 11.46 2.29 -16.83
N PHE A 17 12.13 1.19 -17.22
CA PHE A 17 13.01 0.45 -16.35
C PHE A 17 14.19 1.30 -15.87
N ILE A 18 14.83 2.07 -16.77
CA ILE A 18 15.91 2.99 -16.43
C ILE A 18 15.42 4.04 -15.42
N THR A 19 14.25 4.65 -15.65
CA THR A 19 13.70 5.62 -14.70
C THR A 19 13.44 5.01 -13.33
N PHE A 20 12.88 3.80 -13.28
CA PHE A 20 12.65 3.07 -12.02
C PHE A 20 13.96 2.76 -11.29
N VAL A 21 14.95 2.20 -11.99
CA VAL A 21 16.26 1.88 -11.39
C VAL A 21 16.94 3.16 -10.92
N SER A 22 16.91 4.23 -11.72
CA SER A 22 17.49 5.53 -11.34
C SER A 22 16.82 6.14 -10.10
N SER A 23 15.50 6.01 -9.97
CA SER A 23 14.78 6.54 -8.80
C SER A 23 15.11 5.74 -7.53
N VAL A 24 15.20 4.42 -7.65
CA VAL A 24 15.59 3.56 -6.52
C VAL A 24 17.03 3.82 -6.11
N LEU A 25 17.95 3.92 -7.08
CA LEU A 25 19.35 4.26 -6.80
C LEU A 25 19.48 5.62 -6.13
N GLY A 26 18.77 6.64 -6.60
CA GLY A 26 18.74 7.95 -5.96
C GLY A 26 18.24 7.89 -4.51
N ALA A 27 17.17 7.13 -4.25
CA ALA A 27 16.67 6.93 -2.90
C ALA A 27 17.66 6.18 -2.00
N VAL A 28 18.33 5.14 -2.52
CA VAL A 28 19.35 4.37 -1.79
C VAL A 28 20.57 5.25 -1.47
N ILE A 29 21.03 6.07 -2.41
CA ILE A 29 22.13 7.01 -2.19
C ILE A 29 21.76 8.01 -1.09
N LEU A 30 20.58 8.60 -1.17
CA LEU A 30 20.09 9.54 -0.15
C LEU A 30 20.01 8.86 1.23
N PHE A 31 19.53 7.63 1.28
CA PHE A 31 19.46 6.83 2.50
C PHE A 31 20.85 6.53 3.09
N SER A 32 21.81 6.14 2.26
CA SER A 32 23.19 5.89 2.68
C SER A 32 23.92 7.14 3.16
N ILE A 33 23.55 8.32 2.65
CA ILE A 33 24.05 9.61 3.17
C ILE A 33 23.45 9.89 4.55
N LEU A 34 22.16 9.62 4.75
CA LEU A 34 21.48 9.90 6.02
C LEU A 34 21.84 8.90 7.13
N ILE A 35 22.08 7.63 6.78
CA ILE A 35 22.51 6.58 7.70
C ILE A 35 23.74 5.88 7.13
N PRO A 36 24.95 6.40 7.39
CA PRO A 36 26.19 5.77 6.92
C PRO A 36 26.48 4.42 7.60
N ASP A 37 25.92 4.19 8.79
CA ASP A 37 26.15 2.96 9.56
C ASP A 37 25.41 1.74 9.00
N PHE A 38 24.38 1.93 8.16
CA PHE A 38 23.58 0.85 7.64
C PHE A 38 24.19 0.29 6.35
N PRO A 39 24.35 -1.03 6.22
CA PRO A 39 25.01 -1.64 5.07
C PRO A 39 24.23 -1.40 3.76
N TRP A 40 24.82 -0.60 2.87
CA TRP A 40 24.25 -0.28 1.55
C TRP A 40 24.00 -1.52 0.69
N TRP A 41 24.82 -2.57 0.86
CA TRP A 41 24.71 -3.83 0.13
C TRP A 41 23.49 -4.67 0.54
N ILE A 42 22.89 -4.40 1.71
CA ILE A 42 21.61 -5.01 2.12
C ILE A 42 20.45 -4.16 1.58
N ILE A 43 20.47 -2.86 1.85
CA ILE A 43 19.34 -1.98 1.52
C ILE A 43 19.18 -1.77 0.02
N GLY A 44 20.26 -1.71 -0.77
CA GLY A 44 20.20 -1.46 -2.21
C GLY A 44 19.44 -2.56 -2.98
N PRO A 45 19.89 -3.83 -2.89
CA PRO A 45 19.14 -4.95 -3.47
C PRO A 45 17.73 -5.06 -2.90
N PHE A 46 17.57 -4.94 -1.58
CA PHE A 46 16.25 -5.01 -0.96
C PHE A 46 15.29 -3.94 -1.51
N ALA A 47 15.73 -2.68 -1.57
CA ALA A 47 14.98 -1.57 -2.14
C ALA A 47 14.54 -1.85 -3.59
N LEU A 48 15.44 -2.36 -4.43
CA LEU A 48 15.15 -2.64 -5.82
C LEU A 48 14.14 -3.80 -5.98
N PHE A 49 14.45 -4.95 -5.39
CA PHE A 49 13.63 -6.16 -5.53
C PHE A 49 12.28 -6.02 -4.83
N TRP A 50 12.28 -5.51 -3.59
CA TRP A 50 11.05 -5.35 -2.82
C TRP A 50 10.13 -4.30 -3.44
N SER A 51 10.66 -3.15 -3.89
CA SER A 51 9.83 -2.12 -4.55
C SER A 51 9.14 -2.65 -5.81
N LEU A 52 9.84 -3.45 -6.61
CA LEU A 52 9.28 -4.04 -7.82
C LEU A 52 8.22 -5.10 -7.47
N LEU A 53 8.56 -6.04 -6.59
CA LEU A 53 7.67 -7.12 -6.18
C LEU A 53 6.39 -6.57 -5.52
N PHE A 54 6.56 -5.66 -4.57
CA PHE A 54 5.46 -4.99 -3.88
C PHE A 54 4.57 -4.24 -4.87
N SER A 55 5.16 -3.47 -5.79
CA SER A 55 4.38 -2.75 -6.81
C SER A 55 3.53 -3.68 -7.66
N LEU A 56 4.06 -4.83 -8.09
CA LEU A 56 3.29 -5.81 -8.87
C LEU A 56 2.14 -6.42 -8.08
N ILE A 57 2.38 -6.77 -6.81
CA ILE A 57 1.35 -7.32 -5.92
C ILE A 57 0.26 -6.27 -5.67
N ASP A 58 0.64 -5.04 -5.33
CA ASP A 58 -0.26 -3.95 -4.99
C ASP A 58 -1.10 -3.50 -6.20
N ILE A 59 -0.50 -3.32 -7.37
CA ILE A 59 -1.21 -3.00 -8.62
C ILE A 59 -2.21 -4.11 -8.98
N ARG A 60 -1.84 -5.38 -8.79
CA ARG A 60 -2.75 -6.50 -9.06
C ARG A 60 -3.87 -6.58 -8.01
N ALA A 61 -3.58 -6.28 -6.76
CA ALA A 61 -4.59 -6.20 -5.70
C ALA A 61 -5.65 -5.17 -6.05
N ILE A 62 -5.25 -3.92 -6.29
CA ILE A 62 -6.20 -2.86 -6.63
C ILE A 62 -6.94 -3.15 -7.93
N GLY A 63 -6.27 -3.72 -8.93
CA GLY A 63 -6.88 -4.05 -10.21
C GLY A 63 -7.89 -5.21 -10.16
N THR A 64 -7.79 -6.11 -9.17
CA THR A 64 -8.67 -7.29 -9.06
C THR A 64 -9.74 -7.14 -7.98
N THR A 65 -9.44 -6.47 -6.87
CA THR A 65 -10.34 -6.36 -5.71
C THR A 65 -10.81 -4.93 -5.44
N GLY A 66 -10.13 -3.92 -6.00
CA GLY A 66 -10.35 -2.52 -5.67
C GLY A 66 -9.68 -2.07 -4.37
N PHE A 67 -8.96 -2.96 -3.68
CA PHE A 67 -8.29 -2.67 -2.42
C PHE A 67 -6.79 -2.95 -2.52
N ARG A 68 -6.00 -2.08 -1.88
CA ARG A 68 -4.55 -2.26 -1.72
C ARG A 68 -4.26 -3.37 -0.71
N VAL A 69 -3.19 -4.12 -0.95
CA VAL A 69 -2.62 -5.08 -0.01
C VAL A 69 -1.23 -4.60 0.38
N ASP A 70 -1.00 -4.48 1.68
CA ASP A 70 0.31 -4.15 2.22
C ASP A 70 0.80 -5.28 3.13
N PRO A 71 1.86 -6.03 2.73
CA PRO A 71 2.46 -7.03 3.59
C PRO A 71 2.98 -6.38 4.89
N PRO A 72 2.47 -6.77 6.07
CA PRO A 72 2.87 -6.14 7.31
C PRO A 72 4.29 -6.54 7.71
N TYR A 73 4.96 -5.66 8.45
CA TYR A 73 6.23 -5.91 9.15
C TYR A 73 7.44 -6.28 8.30
N VAL A 74 7.43 -6.05 6.98
CA VAL A 74 8.58 -6.40 6.13
C VAL A 74 9.80 -5.52 6.45
N ARG A 75 9.57 -4.23 6.69
CA ARG A 75 10.60 -3.29 7.14
C ARG A 75 11.12 -3.68 8.52
N GLU A 76 10.21 -3.88 9.47
CA GLU A 76 10.51 -4.23 10.86
C GLU A 76 11.33 -5.52 10.92
N GLY A 77 10.92 -6.54 10.17
CA GLY A 77 11.60 -7.83 10.09
C GLY A 77 13.02 -7.73 9.52
N LEU A 78 13.23 -6.90 8.49
CA LEU A 78 14.56 -6.66 7.96
C LEU A 78 15.45 -5.96 9.00
N ILE A 79 14.94 -4.95 9.71
CA ILE A 79 15.69 -4.25 10.75
C ILE A 79 16.11 -5.22 11.85
N ILE A 80 15.16 -6.01 12.36
CA ILE A 80 15.42 -7.01 13.40
C ILE A 80 16.46 -8.05 12.96
N TRP A 81 16.39 -8.49 11.70
CA TRP A 81 17.37 -9.42 11.13
C TRP A 81 18.78 -8.81 11.07
N THR A 82 18.89 -7.54 10.68
CA THR A 82 20.19 -6.84 10.59
C THR A 82 20.79 -6.46 11.95
N ARG A 83 19.99 -6.40 13.02
CA ARG A 83 20.40 -5.99 14.38
C ARG A 83 21.23 -4.70 14.40
N PRO A 84 20.64 -3.56 14.01
CA PRO A 84 21.34 -2.30 13.94
C PRO A 84 21.90 -1.88 15.31
N LYS A 85 23.08 -1.25 15.31
CA LYS A 85 23.64 -0.66 16.53
C LYS A 85 22.95 0.63 16.93
N ASN A 86 22.41 1.36 15.94
CA ASN A 86 21.86 2.71 16.09
C ASN A 86 20.36 2.73 15.80
N ILE A 87 19.64 3.54 16.58
CA ILE A 87 18.19 3.74 16.46
C ILE A 87 17.79 4.55 15.22
N SER A 88 18.74 5.27 14.61
CA SER A 88 18.51 6.19 13.47
C SER A 88 17.79 5.52 12.30
N ILE A 89 17.99 4.22 12.10
CA ILE A 89 17.31 3.38 11.10
C ILE A 89 15.78 3.39 11.18
N TRP A 90 15.25 3.59 12.38
CA TRP A 90 13.81 3.65 12.62
C TRP A 90 13.20 5.00 12.21
N PHE A 91 14.02 6.04 12.05
CA PHE A 91 13.59 7.38 11.71
C PHE A 91 13.95 7.80 10.27
N ALA A 92 14.76 7.03 9.56
CA ALA A 92 15.10 7.34 8.17
C ALA A 92 13.97 7.08 7.18
N PRO A 93 13.93 7.84 6.07
CA PRO A 93 13.03 7.57 4.95
C PRO A 93 13.52 6.33 4.19
N TRP A 94 12.83 5.21 4.35
CA TRP A 94 13.20 3.95 3.72
C TRP A 94 13.10 4.04 2.18
N PRO A 95 14.12 3.57 1.44
CA PRO A 95 14.19 3.72 -0.02
C PRO A 95 13.33 2.68 -0.76
N VAL A 96 12.08 2.52 -0.35
CA VAL A 96 11.12 1.60 -1.00
C VAL A 96 10.10 2.45 -1.74
N ALA A 97 9.95 2.21 -3.05
CA ALA A 97 8.93 2.88 -3.84
C ALA A 97 7.54 2.31 -3.49
N LEU A 98 6.80 3.08 -2.68
CA LEU A 98 5.42 2.76 -2.27
C LEU A 98 4.42 3.57 -3.10
N GLY A 99 3.20 3.03 -3.28
CA GLY A 99 2.08 3.77 -3.87
C GLY A 99 1.96 3.72 -5.40
N SER A 100 2.60 2.74 -6.05
CA SER A 100 2.49 2.52 -7.50
C SER A 100 1.06 2.16 -7.93
N SER A 101 0.29 1.44 -7.11
CA SER A 101 -1.13 1.16 -7.31
C SER A 101 -1.97 2.42 -7.49
N GLY A 102 -1.75 3.44 -6.65
CA GLY A 102 -2.44 4.72 -6.72
C GLY A 102 -2.17 5.46 -8.02
N TRP A 103 -0.91 5.48 -8.47
CA TRP A 103 -0.55 6.08 -9.77
C TRP A 103 -1.23 5.36 -10.95
N VAL A 104 -1.23 4.03 -10.96
CA VAL A 104 -1.88 3.25 -12.03
C VAL A 104 -3.40 3.49 -12.02
N GLN A 105 -4.03 3.52 -10.84
CA GLN A 105 -5.46 3.82 -10.72
C GLN A 105 -5.78 5.24 -11.21
N ASN A 106 -4.95 6.23 -10.86
CA ASN A 106 -5.11 7.61 -11.29
C ASN A 106 -4.92 7.75 -12.80
N PHE A 107 -3.93 7.08 -13.39
CA PHE A 107 -3.75 7.07 -14.84
C PHE A 107 -4.92 6.41 -15.56
N LYS A 108 -5.45 5.30 -15.02
CA LYS A 108 -6.65 4.69 -15.60
C LYS A 108 -7.86 5.60 -15.49
N THR A 109 -8.01 6.29 -14.36
CA THR A 109 -9.08 7.26 -14.16
C THR A 109 -8.94 8.43 -15.14
N ALA A 110 -7.73 8.94 -15.35
CA ALA A 110 -7.45 10.00 -16.33
C ALA A 110 -7.83 9.55 -17.75
N GLU A 111 -7.43 8.36 -18.16
CA GLU A 111 -7.81 7.76 -19.44
C GLU A 111 -9.34 7.67 -19.61
N LEU A 112 -10.06 7.21 -18.56
CA LEU A 112 -11.52 7.08 -18.58
C LEU A 112 -12.26 8.42 -18.69
N VAL A 113 -11.67 9.53 -18.25
CA VAL A 113 -12.25 10.88 -18.37
C VAL A 113 -11.69 11.67 -19.54
N GLY A 114 -10.86 11.05 -20.40
CA GLY A 114 -10.26 11.69 -21.57
C GLY A 114 -9.11 12.66 -21.24
N CYS A 115 -8.53 12.58 -20.04
CA CYS A 115 -7.38 13.36 -19.62
C CYS A 115 -6.05 12.66 -19.95
N ALA A 116 -5.08 13.42 -20.47
CA ALA A 116 -3.75 12.89 -20.73
C ALA A 116 -2.99 12.59 -19.41
N PRO A 117 -2.32 11.42 -19.26
CA PRO A 117 -1.52 11.08 -18.07
C PRO A 117 -0.46 12.14 -17.72
N ARG A 118 0.14 12.78 -18.75
CA ARG A 118 1.10 13.87 -18.56
C ARG A 118 0.49 15.06 -17.81
N SER A 119 -0.75 15.43 -18.13
CA SER A 119 -1.44 16.53 -17.44
C SER A 119 -1.65 16.21 -15.97
N LEU A 120 -1.94 14.95 -15.65
CA LEU A 120 -2.04 14.49 -14.26
C LEU A 120 -0.70 14.62 -13.53
N ILE A 121 0.41 14.16 -14.13
CA ILE A 121 1.75 14.30 -13.52
C ILE A 121 2.10 15.77 -13.26
N VAL A 122 1.88 16.65 -14.25
CA VAL A 122 2.14 18.08 -14.12
C VAL A 122 1.27 18.70 -13.01
N ALA A 123 -0.01 18.33 -12.95
CA ALA A 123 -0.91 18.80 -11.89
C ALA A 123 -0.42 18.37 -10.50
N TYR A 124 0.03 17.11 -10.33
CA TYR A 124 0.61 16.64 -9.07
C TYR A 124 1.87 17.42 -8.70
N LEU A 125 2.78 17.66 -9.65
CA LEU A 125 4.03 18.40 -9.39
C LEU A 125 3.77 19.86 -9.03
N LEU A 126 2.74 20.49 -9.60
CA LEU A 126 2.34 21.86 -9.24
C LEU A 126 1.59 21.92 -7.90
N ALA A 127 0.75 20.93 -7.62
CA ALA A 127 -0.01 20.85 -6.37
C ALA A 127 0.88 20.51 -5.17
N TYR A 128 1.97 19.75 -5.38
CA TYR A 128 2.86 19.31 -4.31
C TYR A 128 3.44 20.45 -3.44
N PRO A 129 4.10 21.49 -4.01
CA PRO A 129 4.63 22.59 -3.21
C PRO A 129 3.54 23.39 -2.50
N VAL A 130 2.40 23.62 -3.16
CA VAL A 130 1.25 24.32 -2.56
C VAL A 130 0.71 23.51 -1.37
N GLY A 131 0.57 22.20 -1.53
CA GLY A 131 0.16 21.28 -0.48
C GLY A 131 1.14 21.23 0.68
N MET A 132 2.46 21.27 0.42
CA MET A 132 3.47 21.34 1.48
C MET A 132 3.38 22.64 2.27
N VAL A 133 3.26 23.79 1.59
CA VAL A 133 3.11 25.10 2.25
C VAL A 133 1.83 25.14 3.08
N ALA A 134 0.71 24.68 2.52
CA ALA A 134 -0.56 24.59 3.24
C ALA A 134 -0.44 23.67 4.47
N ASN A 135 0.17 22.49 4.32
CA ASN A 135 0.37 21.56 5.43
C ASN A 135 1.21 22.19 6.57
N LEU A 136 2.32 22.86 6.25
CA LEU A 136 3.15 23.55 7.24
C LEU A 136 2.38 24.69 7.94
N LEU A 137 1.59 25.46 7.18
CA LEU A 137 0.75 26.52 7.72
C LEU A 137 -0.29 25.97 8.69
N PHE A 138 -1.03 24.93 8.30
CA PHE A 138 -2.02 24.30 9.17
C PHE A 138 -1.40 23.73 10.44
N VAL A 139 -0.28 23.00 10.32
CA VAL A 139 0.45 22.48 11.49
C VAL A 139 0.86 23.63 12.41
N SER A 140 1.41 24.72 11.88
CA SER A 140 1.79 25.88 12.68
C SER A 140 0.59 26.51 13.40
N ILE A 141 -0.57 26.62 12.74
CA ILE A 141 -1.80 27.13 13.34
C ILE A 141 -2.24 26.22 14.49
N PHE A 142 -2.26 24.90 14.30
CA PHE A 142 -2.66 23.96 15.36
C PHE A 142 -1.76 24.08 16.61
N TRP A 143 -0.44 24.16 16.41
CA TRP A 143 0.50 24.35 17.53
C TRP A 143 0.37 25.72 18.21
N SER A 144 -0.13 26.74 17.52
CA SER A 144 -0.37 28.07 18.11
C SER A 144 -1.62 28.12 19.00
N ILE A 145 -2.63 27.27 18.75
CA ILE A 145 -3.87 27.22 19.53
C ILE A 145 -3.62 26.51 20.88
N ALA A 146 -2.97 25.36 20.84
CA ALA A 146 -2.64 24.55 22.01
C ALA A 146 -1.49 23.60 21.68
N PRO A 147 -0.70 23.15 22.67
CA PRO A 147 0.30 22.12 22.46
C PRO A 147 -0.35 20.78 22.06
N ILE A 148 0.30 20.03 21.18
CA ILE A 148 -0.09 18.66 20.81
C ILE A 148 0.90 17.70 21.49
N PRO A 149 0.46 16.74 22.32
CA PRO A 149 -0.91 16.41 22.72
C PRO A 149 -1.46 17.32 23.84
N SER A 150 -2.78 17.52 23.86
CA SER A 150 -3.53 18.17 24.95
C SER A 150 -5.02 17.79 24.89
N ALA A 151 -5.78 18.12 25.94
CA ALA A 151 -7.23 17.91 25.99
C ALA A 151 -8.02 18.59 24.86
N MET A 152 -7.44 19.63 24.23
CA MET A 152 -8.00 20.27 23.02
C MET A 152 -7.91 19.37 21.78
N TYR A 153 -7.03 18.37 21.79
CA TYR A 153 -6.79 17.41 20.73
C TYR A 153 -6.94 15.96 21.25
N PRO A 154 -8.16 15.53 21.62
CA PRO A 154 -8.39 14.28 22.35
C PRO A 154 -7.92 13.03 21.57
N TYR A 155 -8.03 13.04 20.24
CA TYR A 155 -7.52 11.94 19.42
C TYR A 155 -5.99 11.83 19.53
N ALA A 156 -5.28 12.96 19.41
CA ALA A 156 -3.81 12.98 19.49
C ALA A 156 -3.33 12.59 20.89
N GLU A 157 -4.03 13.04 21.93
CA GLU A 157 -3.75 12.69 23.33
C GLU A 157 -3.78 11.18 23.58
N VAL A 158 -4.77 10.46 23.02
CA VAL A 158 -4.90 9.01 23.21
C VAL A 158 -3.99 8.23 22.26
N ILE A 159 -3.90 8.63 21.00
CA ILE A 159 -3.28 7.80 19.94
C ILE A 159 -1.77 8.00 19.84
N LEU A 160 -1.23 9.20 20.07
CA LEU A 160 0.22 9.44 19.97
C LEU A 160 1.01 8.57 20.95
N PRO A 161 0.63 8.44 22.24
CA PRO A 161 1.33 7.55 23.17
C PRO A 161 1.26 6.09 22.75
N VAL A 162 0.14 5.64 22.17
CA VAL A 162 -0.04 4.26 21.68
C VAL A 162 0.92 3.99 20.52
N TRP A 163 1.00 4.91 19.55
CA TRP A 163 1.93 4.78 18.42
C TRP A 163 3.39 4.85 18.87
N ALA A 164 3.72 5.77 19.78
CA ALA A 164 5.05 5.87 20.35
C ALA A 164 5.45 4.58 21.09
N ASN A 165 4.56 4.02 21.91
CA ASN A 165 4.80 2.77 22.61
C ASN A 165 5.00 1.60 21.63
N ASN A 166 4.18 1.50 20.58
CA ASN A 166 4.33 0.48 19.54
C ASN A 166 5.70 0.58 18.86
N LEU A 167 6.11 1.80 18.47
CA LEU A 167 7.42 2.06 17.88
C LEU A 167 8.57 1.71 18.85
N CYS A 168 8.44 2.07 20.13
CA CYS A 168 9.43 1.75 21.16
C CYS A 168 9.63 0.25 21.36
N ILE A 169 8.57 -0.57 21.28
CA ILE A 169 8.67 -2.04 21.36
C ILE A 169 9.54 -2.57 20.22
N TRP A 170 9.29 -2.13 18.99
CA TRP A 170 10.07 -2.53 17.82
C TRP A 170 11.54 -2.12 17.91
N ILE A 171 11.77 -0.88 18.34
CA ILE A 171 13.12 -0.36 18.56
C ILE A 171 13.85 -1.19 19.61
N ALA A 172 13.24 -1.39 20.78
CA ALA A 172 13.84 -2.09 21.90
C ALA A 172 14.19 -3.54 21.55
N ALA A 173 13.34 -4.23 20.76
CA ALA A 173 13.59 -5.59 20.30
C ALA A 173 14.68 -5.70 19.21
N SER A 174 14.96 -4.62 18.47
CA SER A 174 15.94 -4.62 17.38
C SER A 174 17.38 -4.37 17.84
N LEU A 175 17.58 -3.76 19.02
CA LEU A 175 18.89 -3.35 19.51
C LEU A 175 19.69 -4.55 20.08
N PRO A 176 21.04 -4.49 20.07
CA PRO A 176 21.88 -5.59 20.54
C PRO A 176 21.69 -5.92 22.04
N ASN A 177 21.26 -4.95 22.84
CA ASN A 177 21.00 -5.06 24.28
C ASN A 177 19.51 -5.28 24.60
N ALA A 178 18.72 -5.76 23.63
CA ALA A 178 17.30 -6.03 23.81
C ALA A 178 17.03 -6.96 25.02
N SER A 179 16.03 -6.61 25.83
CA SER A 179 15.51 -7.49 26.88
C SER A 179 15.02 -8.80 26.28
N LYS A 180 15.22 -9.92 26.98
CA LYS A 180 14.76 -11.25 26.54
C LYS A 180 13.26 -11.27 26.22
N GLU A 181 12.46 -10.54 26.98
CA GLU A 181 11.01 -10.41 26.81
C GLU A 181 10.65 -9.75 25.47
N ALA A 182 11.27 -8.61 25.14
CA ALA A 182 11.05 -7.93 23.85
C ALA A 182 11.45 -8.79 22.65
N THR A 183 12.59 -9.49 22.75
CA THR A 183 13.05 -10.41 21.70
C THR A 183 12.09 -11.59 21.52
N GLN A 184 11.58 -12.15 22.62
CA GLN A 184 10.61 -13.25 22.58
C GLN A 184 9.30 -12.86 21.91
N LEU A 185 8.77 -11.66 22.19
CA LEU A 185 7.57 -11.15 21.54
C LEU A 185 7.75 -11.06 20.02
N VAL A 186 8.90 -10.57 19.56
CA VAL A 186 9.21 -10.44 18.13
C VAL A 186 9.46 -11.80 17.47
N GLU A 187 10.14 -12.73 18.15
CA GLU A 187 10.35 -14.09 17.66
C GLU A 187 9.03 -14.84 17.46
N GLN A 188 8.03 -14.59 18.30
CA GLN A 188 6.68 -15.13 18.12
C GLN A 188 5.98 -14.56 16.87
N LEU A 189 6.23 -13.29 16.54
CA LEU A 189 5.68 -12.65 15.34
C LEU A 189 6.32 -13.23 14.06
N PHE A 190 7.64 -13.44 14.05
CA PHE A 190 8.39 -14.01 12.92
C PHE A 190 8.60 -15.52 13.04
N ASN A 191 7.51 -16.26 13.21
CA ASN A 191 7.59 -17.71 13.27
C ASN A 191 7.59 -18.33 11.87
N ILE A 192 8.76 -18.83 11.47
CA ILE A 192 8.97 -19.43 10.14
C ILE A 192 8.00 -20.59 9.85
N LYS A 193 7.58 -21.35 10.87
CA LYS A 193 6.63 -22.45 10.70
C LYS A 193 5.27 -21.90 10.27
N TRP A 194 4.76 -20.87 10.93
CA TRP A 194 3.49 -20.22 10.56
C TRP A 194 3.57 -19.57 9.18
N MET A 195 4.70 -18.93 8.84
CA MET A 195 4.91 -18.34 7.50
C MET A 195 4.90 -19.41 6.40
N LEU A 196 5.59 -20.54 6.60
CA LEU A 196 5.61 -21.64 5.64
C LEU A 196 4.25 -22.37 5.58
N SER A 197 3.56 -22.54 6.71
CA SER A 197 2.22 -23.12 6.75
C SER A 197 1.22 -22.26 5.99
N THR A 198 1.21 -20.94 6.22
CA THR A 198 0.33 -20.01 5.49
C THR A 198 0.68 -19.98 4.00
N PHE A 199 1.96 -19.92 3.64
CA PHE A 199 2.39 -20.04 2.25
C PHE A 199 1.90 -21.34 1.59
N GLY A 200 2.02 -22.47 2.30
CA GLY A 200 1.53 -23.77 1.85
C GLY A 200 0.02 -23.81 1.65
N ILE A 201 -0.75 -23.25 2.60
CA ILE A 201 -2.22 -23.16 2.52
C ILE A 201 -2.64 -22.30 1.32
N PHE A 202 -2.05 -21.11 1.15
CA PHE A 202 -2.36 -20.24 0.02
C PHE A 202 -1.99 -20.88 -1.33
N THR A 203 -0.89 -21.61 -1.39
CA THR A 203 -0.48 -22.37 -2.57
C THR A 203 -1.46 -23.50 -2.85
N ALA A 204 -1.90 -24.24 -1.84
CA ALA A 204 -2.89 -25.30 -1.98
C ALA A 204 -4.23 -24.74 -2.47
N VAL A 205 -4.71 -23.62 -1.92
CA VAL A 205 -5.92 -22.93 -2.37
C VAL A 205 -5.78 -22.48 -3.83
N TYR A 206 -4.62 -21.94 -4.23
CA TYR A 206 -4.37 -21.55 -5.61
C TYR A 206 -4.43 -22.75 -6.57
N ILE A 207 -3.75 -23.86 -6.25
CA ILE A 207 -3.75 -25.07 -7.06
C ILE A 207 -5.15 -25.67 -7.14
N PHE A 208 -5.86 -25.74 -6.01
CA PHE A 208 -7.23 -26.23 -5.94
C PHE A 208 -8.20 -25.39 -6.77
N GLY A 209 -8.13 -24.06 -6.67
CA GLY A 209 -8.92 -23.15 -7.50
C GLY A 209 -8.64 -23.31 -9.00
N ARG A 210 -7.40 -23.66 -9.38
CA ARG A 210 -7.04 -23.96 -10.78
C ARG A 210 -7.58 -25.31 -11.26
N ALA A 211 -7.62 -26.31 -10.38
CA ALA A 211 -8.14 -27.64 -10.69
C ALA A 211 -9.66 -27.62 -10.86
N PHE A 212 -10.38 -26.85 -10.05
CA PHE A 212 -11.83 -26.73 -10.09
C PHE A 212 -12.27 -25.46 -10.84
N LYS A 213 -12.37 -25.53 -12.17
CA LYS A 213 -12.79 -24.40 -13.03
C LYS A 213 -14.12 -23.72 -12.66
N ARG A 214 -14.98 -24.37 -11.86
CA ARG A 214 -16.24 -23.78 -11.37
C ARG A 214 -16.05 -22.82 -10.18
N LEU A 215 -14.90 -22.90 -9.51
CA LEU A 215 -14.52 -22.12 -8.34
C LEU A 215 -13.28 -21.30 -8.69
N GLU A 216 -13.46 -20.22 -9.46
CA GLU A 216 -12.39 -19.25 -9.71
C GLU A 216 -12.08 -18.48 -8.41
N LEU A 217 -11.38 -19.12 -7.48
CA LEU A 217 -10.98 -18.53 -6.21
C LEU A 217 -9.84 -17.54 -6.45
N SER A 218 -10.10 -16.27 -6.17
CA SER A 218 -9.07 -15.23 -6.20
C SER A 218 -8.22 -15.30 -4.93
N VAL A 219 -6.97 -15.76 -5.08
CA VAL A 219 -5.97 -15.78 -4.00
C VAL A 219 -5.75 -14.39 -3.41
N ILE A 220 -5.74 -13.37 -4.28
CA ILE A 220 -5.55 -11.98 -3.91
C ILE A 220 -6.80 -11.44 -3.17
N GLY A 221 -8.00 -11.84 -3.62
CA GLY A 221 -9.24 -11.52 -2.90
C GLY A 221 -9.29 -12.13 -1.50
N LEU A 222 -8.80 -13.37 -1.35
CA LEU A 222 -8.66 -14.01 -0.05
C LEU A 222 -7.66 -13.28 0.85
N ALA A 223 -6.49 -12.92 0.31
CA ALA A 223 -5.48 -12.16 1.05
C ALA A 223 -6.00 -10.80 1.52
N VAL A 224 -6.70 -10.06 0.64
CA VAL A 224 -7.37 -8.80 0.99
C VAL A 224 -8.38 -9.01 2.11
N GLY A 225 -9.25 -10.01 1.97
CA GLY A 225 -10.30 -10.30 2.95
C GLY A 225 -9.76 -10.66 4.34
N MET A 226 -8.60 -11.31 4.43
CA MET A 226 -7.96 -11.63 5.71
C MET A 226 -7.39 -10.41 6.44
N VAL A 227 -6.99 -9.37 5.70
CA VAL A 227 -6.44 -8.13 6.27
C VAL A 227 -7.55 -7.13 6.61
N MET A 228 -8.73 -7.27 5.99
CA MET A 228 -9.86 -6.38 6.25
C MET A 228 -10.46 -6.60 7.64
N PRO A 229 -10.76 -5.52 8.39
CA PRO A 229 -11.56 -5.63 9.59
C PRO A 229 -12.94 -6.23 9.27
N LEU A 230 -13.41 -7.12 10.15
CA LEU A 230 -14.63 -7.89 9.98
C LEU A 230 -15.86 -7.05 9.54
N PRO A 231 -16.13 -5.85 10.10
CA PRO A 231 -17.26 -5.04 9.68
C PRO A 231 -17.21 -4.63 8.20
N PHE A 232 -16.02 -4.31 7.67
CA PHE A 232 -15.86 -3.97 6.26
C PHE A 232 -16.06 -5.18 5.36
N ALA A 233 -15.52 -6.34 5.74
CA ALA A 233 -15.69 -7.58 4.99
C ALA A 233 -17.17 -7.99 4.91
N VAL A 234 -17.88 -7.94 6.04
CA VAL A 234 -19.32 -8.25 6.12
C VAL A 234 -20.14 -7.25 5.30
N SER A 235 -19.81 -5.95 5.37
CA SER A 235 -20.49 -4.90 4.59
C SER A 235 -20.30 -5.08 3.09
N LEU A 236 -19.06 -5.38 2.66
CA LEU A 236 -18.75 -5.64 1.25
C LEU A 236 -19.48 -6.89 0.76
N PHE A 237 -19.53 -7.94 1.59
CA PHE A 237 -20.24 -9.17 1.29
C PHE A 237 -21.76 -8.94 1.16
N THR A 238 -22.37 -8.22 2.10
CA THR A 238 -23.80 -7.87 2.02
C THR A 238 -24.10 -7.00 0.79
N GLY A 239 -23.28 -6.00 0.51
CA GLY A 239 -23.40 -5.19 -0.71
C GLY A 239 -23.30 -6.03 -1.98
N GLY A 240 -22.39 -7.00 -2.03
CA GLY A 240 -22.25 -7.95 -3.14
C GLY A 240 -23.47 -8.87 -3.30
N LEU A 241 -24.05 -9.36 -2.21
CA LEU A 241 -25.28 -10.16 -2.24
C LEU A 241 -26.48 -9.36 -2.76
N ILE A 242 -26.65 -8.12 -2.28
CA ILE A 242 -27.71 -7.22 -2.73
C ILE A 242 -27.52 -6.92 -4.22
N ALA A 243 -26.31 -6.58 -4.66
CA ALA A 243 -25.99 -6.33 -6.07
C ALA A 243 -26.33 -7.54 -6.95
N LYS A 244 -26.01 -8.76 -6.51
CA LYS A 244 -26.34 -10.00 -7.22
C LYS A 244 -27.84 -10.26 -7.26
N TYR A 245 -28.57 -9.96 -6.19
CA TYR A 245 -30.02 -10.05 -6.14
C TYR A 245 -30.68 -9.07 -7.10
N VAL A 246 -30.28 -7.79 -7.07
CA VAL A 246 -30.80 -6.75 -7.99
C VAL A 246 -30.50 -7.13 -9.44
N ARG A 247 -29.26 -7.52 -9.77
CA ARG A 247 -28.87 -7.96 -11.12
C ARG A 247 -29.74 -9.13 -11.63
N ARG A 248 -30.12 -10.06 -10.75
CA ARG A 248 -31.02 -11.17 -11.10
C ARG A 248 -32.46 -10.71 -11.36
N ARG A 249 -32.92 -9.64 -10.70
CA ARG A 249 -34.29 -9.11 -10.83
C ARG A 249 -34.45 -8.15 -12.01
N THR A 250 -33.52 -7.23 -12.22
CA THR A 250 -33.61 -6.16 -13.23
C THR A 250 -33.02 -6.54 -14.58
N GLY A 251 -32.30 -7.66 -14.63
CA GLY A 251 -31.58 -8.10 -15.82
C GLY A 251 -30.17 -7.49 -15.94
N PRO A 252 -29.29 -8.10 -16.76
CA PRO A 252 -27.88 -7.74 -16.84
C PRO A 252 -27.63 -6.36 -17.49
N GLU A 253 -28.43 -5.99 -18.47
CA GLU A 253 -28.27 -4.72 -19.22
C GLU A 253 -28.68 -3.51 -18.40
N TRP A 254 -29.82 -3.58 -17.71
CA TRP A 254 -30.24 -2.51 -16.81
C TRP A 254 -29.21 -2.29 -15.69
N PHE A 255 -28.70 -3.38 -15.12
CA PHE A 255 -27.70 -3.29 -14.06
C PHE A 255 -26.36 -2.73 -14.55
N SER A 256 -25.91 -3.05 -15.77
CA SER A 256 -24.63 -2.56 -16.29
C SER A 256 -24.64 -1.05 -16.51
N VAL A 257 -25.76 -0.49 -16.96
CA VAL A 257 -25.95 0.96 -17.16
C VAL A 257 -26.06 1.67 -15.80
N ASN A 258 -26.80 1.11 -14.84
CA ASN A 258 -27.14 1.82 -13.61
C ASN A 258 -26.22 1.53 -12.42
N ARG A 259 -25.29 0.55 -12.51
CA ARG A 259 -24.39 0.21 -11.38
C ARG A 259 -23.59 1.41 -10.87
N ASN A 260 -23.12 2.27 -11.76
CA ASN A 260 -22.32 3.44 -11.38
C ASN A 260 -23.17 4.52 -10.69
N ILE A 261 -24.47 4.55 -11.00
CA ILE A 261 -25.46 5.47 -10.44
C ILE A 261 -25.84 5.01 -9.02
N ILE A 262 -26.07 3.70 -8.84
CA ILE A 262 -26.38 3.08 -7.55
C ILE A 262 -25.26 3.31 -6.53
N VAL A 263 -23.99 3.20 -6.97
CA VAL A 263 -22.83 3.45 -6.10
C VAL A 263 -22.67 4.93 -5.74
N LYS A 264 -23.05 5.84 -6.65
CA LYS A 264 -23.01 7.29 -6.42
C LYS A 264 -24.16 7.81 -5.55
N GLY A 265 -25.23 7.02 -5.37
CA GLY A 265 -26.42 7.46 -4.63
C GLY A 265 -27.26 8.52 -5.37
N GLU A 266 -26.95 8.84 -6.62
CA GLU A 266 -27.69 9.82 -7.43
C GLU A 266 -28.83 9.14 -8.20
N PHE A 267 -29.98 8.89 -7.57
CA PHE A 267 -31.19 8.60 -8.34
C PHE A 267 -31.70 9.90 -8.96
N ARG A 268 -31.49 10.08 -10.28
CA ARG A 268 -32.29 11.07 -11.02
C ARG A 268 -33.72 10.53 -11.16
N PRO A 269 -34.75 11.34 -10.83
CA PRO A 269 -36.15 10.96 -10.96
C PRO A 269 -36.54 10.68 -12.41
#